data_AF-A0A4U6W1M2-F1
#
_entry.id   AF-A0A4U6W1M2-F1
#
_cell.length_a   1.000
_cell.length_b   1.000
_cell.length_c   1.000
_cell.angle_alpha   90.00
_cell.angle_beta   90.00
_cell.angle_gamma   90.00
#
_symmetry.space_group_name_H-M   'P 1'
#
loop_
_entity.id
_entity.type
_entity.pdbx_description
1 polymer ?
#
loop_
_entity_poly.entity_id
_entity_poly.type
_entity_poly.pdbx_seq_one_letter_code
_entity_poly.pdbx_strand_id
1 'polypeptide(L)'
;MSSWRQERDGVPPWNERLKCHCGFHAWLQVCEDNKPNGKRGCRFFKCPDIDDNFVACTFMEWIDTRPIRGEPHWPRQLETKAQYYGRMEAARDVARAPRLEEERHVHQREICLKGKVDQLRRQHEELGAREVALKW
;
A
#
# COMPACT_ATOMS: atom_id res chain seq x y z
N MET A 1 -3.50 18.00 15.30
CA MET A 1 -2.67 18.32 14.12
C MET A 1 -1.63 17.23 13.97
N SER A 2 -1.48 16.61 12.80
CA SER A 2 -0.49 15.54 12.60
C SER A 2 0.93 16.04 12.92
N SER A 3 1.69 15.29 13.72
CA SER A 3 3.01 15.73 14.23
C SER A 3 4.01 16.01 13.10
N TRP A 4 3.96 15.20 12.03
CA TRP A 4 4.83 15.31 10.86
C TRP A 4 4.73 16.66 10.12
N ARG A 5 3.60 17.38 10.25
CA ARG A 5 3.45 18.72 9.66
C ARG A 5 4.28 19.78 10.40
N GLN A 6 4.57 19.57 11.67
CA GLN A 6 5.33 20.49 12.51
C GLN A 6 6.82 20.10 12.59
N GLU A 7 7.11 18.81 12.42
CA GLU A 7 8.47 18.29 12.36
C GLU A 7 9.15 18.65 11.04
N ARG A 8 10.40 19.14 11.11
CA ARG A 8 11.20 19.51 9.95
C ARG A 8 11.42 18.36 8.97
N ASP A 9 11.78 17.20 9.50
CA ASP A 9 12.04 15.99 8.72
C ASP A 9 10.85 15.02 8.77
N GLY A 10 9.68 15.49 9.20
CA GLY A 10 8.49 14.67 9.35
C GLY A 10 8.08 14.10 7.99
N VAL A 11 8.10 12.77 7.88
CA VAL A 11 7.54 12.08 6.70
C VAL A 11 6.15 11.58 7.08
N PRO A 12 5.10 12.00 6.35
CA PRO A 12 3.74 11.55 6.63
C PRO A 12 3.66 10.02 6.51
N PRO A 13 2.89 9.37 7.40
CA PRO A 13 2.43 8.01 7.21
C PRO A 13 1.82 7.83 5.81
N TRP A 14 2.00 6.65 5.21
CA TRP A 14 1.57 6.40 3.83
C TRP A 14 0.07 6.67 3.60
N ASN A 15 -0.76 6.30 4.57
CA ASN A 15 -2.21 6.50 4.59
C ASN A 15 -2.65 7.98 4.77
N GLU A 16 -1.77 8.85 5.27
CA GLU A 16 -2.05 10.29 5.42
C GLU A 16 -1.57 11.11 4.21
N ARG A 17 -0.95 10.46 3.21
CA ARG A 17 -0.46 11.17 2.03
C ARG A 17 -1.59 11.57 1.09
N LEU A 18 -1.48 12.76 0.53
CA LEU A 18 -2.37 13.22 -0.52
C LEU A 18 -2.25 12.31 -1.74
N LYS A 19 -3.36 12.08 -2.42
CA LYS A 19 -3.39 11.38 -3.70
C LYS A 19 -3.41 12.41 -4.83
N CYS A 20 -2.59 12.19 -5.84
CA CYS A 20 -2.66 12.98 -7.07
C CYS A 20 -3.86 12.55 -7.92
N HIS A 21 -4.10 13.26 -9.03
CA HIS A 21 -5.16 12.93 -9.98
C HIS A 21 -4.99 11.54 -10.63
N CYS A 22 -3.78 11.01 -10.68
CA CYS A 22 -3.50 9.65 -11.16
C CYS A 22 -3.84 8.56 -10.11
N GLY A 23 -4.29 8.94 -8.91
CA GLY A 23 -4.61 8.01 -7.83
C GLY A 23 -3.40 7.51 -7.03
N PHE A 24 -2.18 7.88 -7.41
CA PHE A 24 -0.97 7.59 -6.64
C PHE A 24 -0.87 8.50 -5.41
N HIS A 25 -0.34 7.95 -4.31
CA HIS A 25 0.08 8.79 -3.19
C HIS A 25 1.24 9.67 -3.63
N ALA A 26 1.18 10.95 -3.26
CA ALA A 26 2.16 11.91 -3.71
C ALA A 26 3.53 11.66 -3.05
N TRP A 27 4.58 11.93 -3.81
CA TRP A 27 5.97 11.83 -3.39
C TRP A 27 6.39 13.11 -2.67
N LEU A 28 6.97 12.96 -1.48
CA LEU A 28 7.45 14.08 -0.67
C LEU A 28 8.82 14.55 -1.16
N GLN A 29 8.95 15.85 -1.42
CA GLN A 29 10.21 16.51 -1.78
C GLN A 29 10.41 17.82 -1.00
N VAL A 30 11.65 18.31 -1.04
CA VAL A 30 12.07 19.60 -0.49
C VAL A 30 12.41 20.52 -1.64
N CYS A 31 11.99 21.79 -1.56
CA CYS A 31 12.34 22.78 -2.56
C CYS A 31 13.81 23.20 -2.41
N GLU A 32 14.62 22.89 -3.43
CA GLU A 32 16.04 23.24 -3.48
C GLU A 32 16.30 24.56 -4.21
N ASP A 33 15.29 25.11 -4.89
CA ASP A 33 15.42 26.32 -5.69
C ASP A 33 15.95 27.48 -4.86
N ASN A 34 16.98 28.16 -5.39
CA ASN A 34 17.53 29.41 -4.86
C ASN A 34 16.67 30.64 -5.20
N LYS A 35 15.46 30.44 -5.72
CA LYS A 35 14.61 31.54 -6.19
C LYS A 35 14.25 32.48 -5.03
N PRO A 36 14.10 33.78 -5.29
CA PRO A 36 13.81 34.79 -4.26
C PRO A 36 12.39 34.66 -3.66
N ASN A 37 11.65 33.59 -3.97
CA ASN A 37 10.31 33.33 -3.46
C ASN A 37 10.29 32.84 -2.00
N GLY A 38 11.46 32.68 -1.37
CA GLY A 38 11.57 32.26 0.04
C GLY A 38 11.05 30.85 0.32
N LYS A 39 10.94 30.00 -0.71
CA LYS A 39 10.43 28.62 -0.59
C LYS A 39 11.51 27.57 -0.44
N ARG A 40 12.79 27.95 -0.55
CA ARG A 40 13.92 27.06 -0.26
C ARG A 40 13.73 26.37 1.09
N GLY A 41 13.87 25.05 1.12
CA GLY A 41 13.71 24.23 2.31
C GLY A 41 12.27 23.91 2.71
N CYS A 42 11.26 24.47 2.03
CA CYS A 42 9.86 24.07 2.25
C CYS A 42 9.59 22.71 1.62
N ARG A 43 8.76 21.90 2.29
CA ARG A 43 8.34 20.59 1.77
C ARG A 43 7.10 20.73 0.89
N PHE A 44 7.05 19.89 -0.14
CA PHE A 44 5.91 19.79 -1.02
C PHE A 44 5.69 18.34 -1.47
N PHE A 45 4.46 18.05 -1.82
CA PHE A 45 4.07 16.83 -2.50
C PHE A 45 4.10 17.03 -4.00
N LYS A 46 4.53 16.02 -4.74
CA LYS A 46 4.40 15.97 -6.19
C LYS A 46 3.95 14.60 -6.67
N CYS A 47 3.39 14.54 -7.88
CA CYS A 47 3.15 13.25 -8.51
C CYS A 47 4.48 12.49 -8.69
N PRO A 48 4.56 11.20 -8.32
CA PRO A 48 5.72 10.35 -8.64
C PRO A 48 5.82 10.07 -10.15
N ASP A 49 4.68 10.15 -10.84
CA ASP A 49 4.48 9.79 -12.24
C ASP A 49 4.73 11.02 -13.12
N ILE A 50 6.02 11.27 -13.34
CA ILE A 50 6.50 12.00 -14.50
C ILE A 50 7.05 10.89 -15.40
N ASP A 51 6.23 10.36 -16.30
CA ASP A 51 6.68 9.35 -17.25
C ASP A 51 6.46 9.82 -18.69
N ASP A 52 7.28 9.26 -19.57
CA ASP A 52 7.72 9.71 -20.91
C ASP A 52 6.63 9.97 -21.97
N ASN A 53 5.35 9.98 -21.60
CA ASN A 53 4.18 10.12 -22.49
C ASN A 53 3.60 11.55 -22.61
N PHE A 54 4.36 12.59 -22.25
CA PHE A 54 4.00 14.02 -22.43
C PHE A 54 2.70 14.51 -21.75
N VAL A 55 2.01 13.70 -20.95
CA VAL A 55 0.91 14.13 -20.06
C VAL A 55 1.37 13.95 -18.61
N ALA A 56 2.31 14.79 -18.19
CA ALA A 56 2.79 14.78 -16.81
C ALA A 56 1.69 15.31 -15.88
N CYS A 57 1.36 14.54 -14.84
CA CYS A 57 0.48 15.03 -13.79
C CYS A 57 1.13 16.24 -13.11
N THR A 58 0.53 17.42 -13.25
CA THR A 58 1.04 18.67 -12.66
C THR A 58 0.73 18.80 -11.18
N PHE A 59 0.29 17.72 -10.52
CA PHE A 59 -0.04 17.74 -9.11
C PHE A 59 1.19 18.14 -8.30
N MET A 60 1.07 19.29 -7.63
CA MET A 60 2.04 19.83 -6.70
C MET A 60 1.28 20.54 -5.58
N GLU A 61 1.58 20.21 -4.34
CA GLU A 61 0.95 20.84 -3.18
C GLU A 61 1.97 21.12 -2.08
N TRP A 62 2.03 22.37 -1.61
CA TRP A 62 2.93 22.77 -0.53
C TRP A 62 2.41 22.30 0.82
N ILE A 63 3.29 21.69 1.60
CA ILE A 63 2.99 21.27 2.98
C ILE A 63 3.28 22.43 3.93
N ASP A 64 4.42 23.09 3.73
CA ASP A 64 4.88 24.18 4.56
C ASP A 64 4.66 25.52 3.84
N THR A 65 3.94 26.46 4.47
CA THR A 65 3.72 27.80 3.90
C THR A 65 4.88 28.75 4.16
N ARG A 66 5.71 28.44 5.18
CA ARG A 66 6.91 29.18 5.58
C ARG A 66 8.04 28.19 5.85
N PRO A 67 9.32 28.59 5.65
CA PRO A 67 10.44 27.80 6.14
C PRO A 67 10.29 27.58 7.64
N ILE A 68 10.50 26.35 8.10
CA ILE A 68 10.49 26.03 9.53
C ILE A 68 11.62 26.85 10.16
N ARG A 69 11.30 27.68 11.17
CA ARG A 69 12.26 28.61 11.77
C ARG A 69 13.41 27.83 12.39
N GLY A 70 14.64 28.21 12.06
CA GLY A 70 15.86 27.63 12.62
C GLY A 70 16.84 27.24 11.53
N GLU A 71 17.89 28.06 11.39
CA GLU A 71 19.12 27.91 10.59
C GLU A 71 19.03 27.49 9.09
N PRO A 72 19.90 28.05 8.24
CA PRO A 72 19.99 27.69 6.82
C PRO A 72 20.74 26.35 6.69
N HIS A 73 20.13 25.25 7.12
CA HIS A 73 20.73 23.93 6.98
C HIS A 73 20.17 23.23 5.73
N TRP A 74 21.13 22.79 4.89
CA TRP A 74 21.06 22.20 3.56
C TRP A 74 19.86 21.29 3.22
N PRO A 75 19.51 21.16 1.92
CA PRO A 75 18.40 20.32 1.48
C PRO A 75 18.63 18.86 1.87
N ARG A 76 17.88 18.39 2.87
CA ARG A 76 17.80 16.97 3.18
C ARG A 76 16.73 16.40 2.26
N GLN A 77 17.13 15.58 1.30
CA GLN A 77 16.18 14.77 0.55
C GLN A 77 15.43 13.87 1.57
N LEU A 78 14.16 14.19 1.84
CA LEU A 78 13.36 13.49 2.86
C LEU A 78 12.94 12.09 2.43
N GLU A 79 12.77 11.90 1.12
CA GLU A 79 12.42 10.62 0.55
C GLU A 79 13.06 10.44 -0.83
N THR A 80 13.89 9.42 -0.98
CA THR A 80 14.43 9.02 -2.28
C THR A 80 13.35 8.32 -3.11
N LYS A 81 13.51 8.27 -4.44
CA LYS A 81 12.58 7.56 -5.33
C LYS A 81 12.45 6.08 -4.95
N ALA A 82 13.56 5.45 -4.54
CA ALA A 82 13.58 4.07 -4.03
C ALA A 82 12.79 3.91 -2.72
N GLN A 83 12.96 4.84 -1.75
CA GLN A 83 12.19 4.82 -0.51
C GLN A 83 10.69 5.00 -0.77
N TYR A 84 10.32 5.87 -1.71
CA TYR A 84 8.93 6.05 -2.13
C TYR A 84 8.34 4.74 -2.67
N TYR A 85 8.99 4.09 -3.64
CA TYR A 85 8.49 2.84 -4.20
C TYR A 85 8.48 1.70 -3.19
N GLY A 86 9.47 1.61 -2.31
CA GLY A 86 9.48 0.61 -1.24
C GLY A 86 8.30 0.76 -0.28
N ARG A 87 7.93 1.98 0.12
CA ARG A 87 6.73 2.21 0.95
C ARG A 87 5.44 1.94 0.18
N MET A 88 5.42 2.26 -1.12
CA MET A 88 4.29 1.99 -2.01
C MET A 88 4.01 0.49 -2.13
N GLU A 89 5.06 -0.31 -2.33
CA GLU A 89 4.98 -1.77 -2.39
C GLU A 89 4.56 -2.36 -1.04
N ALA A 90 5.19 -1.93 0.05
CA ALA A 90 4.81 -2.38 1.39
C ALA A 90 3.32 -2.10 1.70
N ALA A 91 2.81 -0.93 1.32
CA ALA A 91 1.40 -0.59 1.49
C ALA A 91 0.48 -1.46 0.63
N ARG A 92 0.89 -1.82 -0.59
CA ARG A 92 0.16 -2.76 -1.44
C ARG A 92 0.13 -4.16 -0.83
N ASP A 93 1.23 -4.62 -0.27
CA ASP A 93 1.32 -5.93 0.37
C ASP A 93 0.45 -6.01 1.62
N VAL A 94 0.47 -4.97 2.46
CA VAL A 94 -0.45 -4.85 3.60
C VAL A 94 -1.91 -4.87 3.15
N ALA A 95 -2.25 -4.21 2.04
CA ALA A 95 -3.60 -4.25 1.48
C ALA A 95 -3.98 -5.58 0.80
N ARG A 96 -2.99 -6.42 0.44
CA ARG A 96 -3.21 -7.76 -0.13
C ARG A 96 -3.32 -8.83 0.93
N ALA A 97 -2.63 -8.67 2.07
CA ALA A 97 -2.55 -9.69 3.12
C ALA A 97 -3.91 -10.23 3.60
N PRO A 98 -4.95 -9.40 3.87
CA PRO A 98 -6.23 -9.91 4.33
C PRO A 98 -6.93 -10.80 3.29
N ARG A 99 -6.82 -10.46 2.01
CA ARG A 99 -7.41 -11.27 0.92
C ARG A 99 -6.71 -12.62 0.80
N LEU A 100 -5.38 -12.63 0.88
CA LEU A 100 -4.61 -13.87 0.85
C LEU A 100 -4.89 -14.75 2.08
N GLU A 101 -5.11 -14.15 3.23
CA GLU A 101 -5.50 -14.87 4.45
C GLU A 101 -6.91 -15.47 4.32
N GLU A 102 -7.86 -14.71 3.78
CA GLU A 102 -9.21 -15.20 3.49
C GLU A 102 -9.19 -16.36 2.49
N GLU A 103 -8.44 -16.24 1.38
CA GLU A 103 -8.26 -17.32 0.40
C GLU A 103 -7.67 -18.59 1.04
N ARG A 104 -6.69 -18.45 1.93
CA ARG A 104 -6.13 -19.58 2.68
C ARG A 104 -7.18 -20.26 3.55
N HIS A 105 -8.01 -19.48 4.26
CA HIS A 105 -9.08 -20.02 5.08
C HIS A 105 -10.13 -20.76 4.26
N VAL A 106 -10.51 -20.20 3.11
CA VAL A 106 -11.45 -20.85 2.18
C VAL A 106 -10.86 -22.17 1.68
N HIS A 107 -9.62 -22.16 1.20
CA HIS A 107 -8.94 -23.35 0.70
C HIS A 107 -8.85 -24.46 1.77
N GLN A 108 -8.52 -24.09 3.01
CA GLN A 108 -8.46 -25.05 4.10
C GLN A 108 -9.83 -25.68 4.40
N ARG A 109 -10.91 -24.90 4.34
CA ARG A 109 -12.28 -25.41 4.49
C ARG A 109 -12.65 -26.37 3.37
N GLU A 110 -12.28 -26.06 2.13
CA GLU A 110 -12.53 -26.94 0.98
C GLU A 110 -11.84 -28.29 1.14
N ILE A 111 -10.59 -28.31 1.60
CA ILE A 111 -9.85 -29.55 1.90
C ILE A 111 -10.59 -30.37 2.96
N CYS A 112 -11.00 -29.75 4.07
CA CYS A 112 -11.74 -30.43 5.14
C CYS A 112 -13.08 -30.99 4.65
N LEU A 113 -13.83 -30.23 3.86
CA LEU A 113 -15.11 -30.66 3.29
C LEU A 113 -14.92 -31.82 2.32
N LYS A 114 -13.92 -31.75 1.44
CA LYS A 114 -13.58 -32.82 0.51
C LYS A 114 -13.27 -34.13 1.26
N GLY A 115 -12.49 -34.06 2.33
CA GLY A 115 -12.20 -35.23 3.17
C GLY A 115 -13.46 -35.88 3.74
N LYS A 116 -14.42 -35.07 4.20
CA LYS A 116 -15.73 -35.57 4.67
C LYS A 116 -16.56 -36.18 3.55
N VAL A 117 -16.60 -35.55 2.38
CA VAL A 117 -17.32 -36.07 1.21
C VAL A 117 -16.75 -37.42 0.79
N ASP A 118 -15.43 -37.56 0.71
CA ASP A 118 -14.78 -38.83 0.37
C ASP A 118 -15.05 -39.91 1.44
N GLN A 119 -15.10 -39.53 2.72
CA GLN A 119 -15.49 -40.45 3.80
C GLN A 119 -16.93 -40.94 3.65
N LEU A 120 -17.89 -40.03 3.43
CA LEU A 120 -19.30 -40.38 3.24
C LEU A 120 -19.48 -41.24 1.99
N ARG A 121 -18.73 -40.97 0.91
CA ARG A 121 -18.77 -41.78 -0.31
C ARG A 121 -18.38 -43.23 -0.04
N ARG A 122 -17.28 -43.45 0.69
CA ARG A 122 -16.84 -44.81 1.10
C ARG A 122 -17.89 -45.51 1.96
N GLN A 123 -18.48 -44.81 2.92
CA GLN A 123 -19.53 -45.38 3.77
C GLN A 123 -20.77 -45.79 2.95
N HIS A 124 -21.17 -44.97 1.98
CA HIS A 124 -22.28 -45.29 1.10
C HIS A 124 -21.99 -46.53 0.25
N GLU A 125 -20.78 -46.65 -0.31
CA GLU A 125 -20.35 -47.84 -1.06
C GLU A 125 -20.37 -49.11 -0.19
N GLU A 126 -19.86 -49.05 1.04
CA GLU A 126 -19.89 -50.17 2.00
C GLU A 126 -21.32 -50.60 2.37
N LEU A 127 -22.20 -49.64 2.64
CA LEU A 127 -23.60 -49.93 2.97
C LEU A 127 -24.33 -50.54 1.76
N GLY A 128 -24.09 -50.03 0.56
CA GLY A 128 -24.63 -50.61 -0.67
C GLY A 128 -24.17 -52.06 -0.87
N ALA A 129 -22.89 -52.35 -0.64
CA ALA A 129 -22.37 -53.72 -0.72
C ALA A 129 -23.01 -54.66 0.32
N ARG A 130 -23.22 -54.18 1.55
CA ARG A 130 -23.91 -54.93 2.61
C ARG A 130 -25.38 -55.19 2.28
N GLU A 131 -26.07 -54.19 1.74
CA GLU A 131 -27.47 -54.34 1.34
C GLU A 131 -27.64 -55.38 0.24
N VAL A 132 -26.75 -55.38 -0.77
CA VAL A 132 -26.74 -56.42 -1.80
C VAL A 132 -26.52 -57.80 -1.16
N ALA A 133 -25.56 -57.94 -0.25
CA ALA A 133 -25.26 -59.21 0.40
C ALA A 133 -26.42 -59.76 1.27
N LEU A 134 -27.28 -58.89 1.82
CA LEU A 134 -28.45 -59.28 2.63
C LEU A 134 -29.70 -59.63 1.79
N LYS A 135 -29.70 -59.28 0.50
CA LYS A 135 -30.82 -59.54 -0.42
C LYS A 135 -30.68 -60.86 -1.20
N TRP A 136 -29.65 -61.64 -0.91
CA TRP A 136 -29.43 -63.01 -1.40
C TRP A 136 -29.65 -64.02 -0.27
#